data_AF-A0A5C6DYI2-F1
#
_entry.id   AF-A0A5C6DYI2-F1
#
_cell.length_a   1.000
_cell.length_b   1.000
_cell.length_c   1.000
_cell.angle_alpha   90.00
_cell.angle_beta   90.00
_cell.angle_gamma   90.00
#
_symmetry.space_group_name_H-M   'P 1'
#
loop_
_entity.id
_entity.type
_entity.pdbx_description
1 polymer ?
#
loop_
_entity_poly.entity_id
_entity_poly.type
_entity_poly.pdbx_seq_one_letter_code
_entity_poly.pdbx_strand_id
1 'polypeptide(L)'
;MSAPKRKSNRITVGDQVFRWRFHYDEDAPWQKTVSIVADDDLNGPSLFARCHYDNDVTPAIVRRLLDVAFENGWPPISDEPQDFGLTDERIYDCFHGFPRLLDHRGNRFSWYPDTKGGLHLKIKNTGHPKGQLLATNCTLQREDCTEELAIAFIDAAIDLGWKHGRARRDCFWLEEHICSLVLDTLRSTG
;
A
#
# COMPACT_ATOMS: atom_id res chain seq x y z
N MET A 1 22.07 20.60 11.09
CA MET A 1 21.16 19.67 10.39
C MET A 1 19.79 20.30 10.38
N SER A 2 19.28 20.68 9.21
CA SER A 2 17.95 21.28 9.07
C SER A 2 16.90 20.21 9.36
N ALA A 3 15.93 20.49 10.25
CA ALA A 3 14.77 19.63 10.41
C ALA A 3 14.13 19.37 9.03
N PRO A 4 13.71 18.13 8.72
CA PRO A 4 13.10 17.84 7.43
C PRO A 4 11.91 18.78 7.23
N LYS A 5 11.92 19.55 6.13
CA LYS A 5 10.81 20.43 5.75
C LYS A 5 9.52 19.60 5.82
N ARG A 6 8.55 20.00 6.65
CA ARG A 6 7.20 19.39 6.67
C ARG A 6 6.73 19.27 5.23
N LYS A 7 6.63 18.04 4.71
CA LYS A 7 6.11 17.79 3.36
C LYS A 7 4.72 18.45 3.32
N SER A 8 4.49 19.30 2.32
CA SER A 8 3.19 19.95 2.15
C SER A 8 2.12 18.86 1.98
N ASN A 9 1.19 18.79 2.92
CA ASN A 9 0.06 17.85 2.89
C ASN A 9 -1.11 18.43 2.09
N ARG A 10 -0.83 18.96 0.90
CA ARG A 10 -1.82 19.59 0.03
C ARG A 10 -1.81 18.93 -1.34
N ILE A 11 -3.00 18.72 -1.89
CA ILE A 11 -3.18 18.25 -3.26
C ILE A 11 -4.27 19.07 -3.94
N THR A 12 -4.07 19.40 -5.22
CA THR A 12 -5.07 20.06 -6.04
C THR A 12 -5.66 19.03 -7.00
N VAL A 13 -6.98 18.89 -7.01
CA VAL A 13 -7.71 18.02 -7.93
C VAL A 13 -8.78 18.88 -8.63
N GLY A 14 -8.66 19.00 -9.95
CA GLY A 14 -9.40 20.02 -10.69
C GLY A 14 -9.06 21.42 -10.16
N ASP A 15 -10.11 22.13 -9.78
CA ASP A 15 -10.14 23.50 -9.30
C ASP A 15 -10.18 23.59 -7.75
N GLN A 16 -10.14 22.44 -7.07
CA GLN A 16 -10.24 22.36 -5.61
C GLN A 16 -8.90 21.96 -4.98
N VAL A 17 -8.65 22.51 -3.78
CA VAL A 17 -7.47 22.22 -2.98
C VAL A 17 -7.88 21.44 -1.74
N PHE A 18 -7.26 20.29 -1.56
CA PHE A 18 -7.47 19.41 -0.43
C PHE A 18 -6.25 19.43 0.46
N ARG A 19 -6.48 19.36 1.78
CA ARG A 19 -5.44 19.16 2.78
C ARG A 19 -5.66 17.83 3.46
N TRP A 20 -4.59 17.05 3.63
CA TRP A 20 -4.71 15.74 4.28
C TRP A 20 -3.88 15.62 5.56
N ARG A 21 -4.23 14.66 6.40
CA ARG A 21 -3.56 14.38 7.67
C ARG A 21 -3.64 12.90 8.00
N PHE A 22 -2.66 12.44 8.77
CA PHE A 22 -2.69 11.13 9.39
C PHE A 22 -3.09 11.29 10.84
N HIS A 23 -4.07 10.49 11.24
CA HIS A 23 -4.43 10.27 12.62
C HIS A 23 -4.06 8.83 12.95
N TYR A 24 -3.27 8.63 13.99
CA TYR A 24 -2.99 7.30 14.51
C TYR A 24 -4.11 6.96 15.48
N ASP A 25 -4.66 5.76 15.33
CA ASP A 25 -5.68 5.28 16.25
C ASP A 25 -4.99 4.82 17.55
N GLU A 26 -5.33 5.45 18.67
CA GLU A 26 -4.75 5.11 19.98
C GLU A 26 -5.22 3.73 20.47
N ASP A 27 -6.41 3.31 20.06
CA ASP A 27 -7.04 2.04 20.45
C ASP A 27 -6.69 0.90 19.47
N ALA A 28 -6.24 1.24 18.26
CA ALA A 28 -5.74 0.30 17.25
C ALA A 28 -4.39 0.74 16.66
N PRO A 29 -3.26 0.46 17.33
CA PRO A 29 -1.93 0.94 16.91
C PRO A 29 -1.48 0.51 15.51
N TRP A 30 -2.12 -0.52 14.97
CA TRP A 30 -1.91 -1.07 13.63
C TRP A 30 -2.76 -0.36 12.54
N GLN A 31 -3.69 0.50 12.93
CA GLN A 31 -4.52 1.32 12.05
C GLN A 31 -4.05 2.78 12.05
N LYS A 32 -4.10 3.39 10.87
CA LYS A 32 -4.04 4.84 10.73
C LYS A 32 -5.19 5.32 9.87
N THR A 33 -5.82 6.40 10.30
CA THR A 33 -6.87 7.06 9.53
C THR A 33 -6.26 8.21 8.74
N VAL A 34 -6.45 8.17 7.43
CA VAL A 34 -6.20 9.32 6.55
C VAL A 34 -7.46 10.17 6.58
N SER A 35 -7.33 11.41 7.05
CA SER A 35 -8.37 12.43 6.94
C SER A 35 -7.98 13.39 5.83
N ILE A 36 -8.89 13.64 4.88
CA ILE A 36 -8.70 14.54 3.74
C ILE A 36 -9.82 15.56 3.79
N VAL A 37 -9.49 16.84 3.97
CA VAL A 37 -10.45 17.92 4.08
C VAL A 37 -10.45 18.75 2.80
N ALA A 38 -11.63 19.01 2.26
CA ALA A 38 -11.86 19.86 1.10
C ALA A 38 -11.82 21.35 1.48
N ASP A 39 -10.71 21.81 2.05
CA ASP A 39 -10.39 23.24 2.29
C ASP A 39 -8.94 23.36 2.84
N ASP A 40 -8.26 24.46 2.53
CA ASP A 40 -6.97 24.79 3.17
C ASP A 40 -7.13 25.18 4.65
N ASP A 41 -8.32 25.69 5.01
CA ASP A 41 -8.68 26.15 6.35
C ASP A 41 -9.34 25.07 7.23
N LEU A 42 -9.50 23.84 6.71
CA LEU A 42 -10.05 22.65 7.41
C LEU A 42 -11.53 22.73 7.78
N ASN A 43 -12.29 23.70 7.26
CA ASN A 43 -13.71 23.85 7.59
C ASN A 43 -14.63 23.23 6.54
N GLY A 44 -14.07 22.60 5.50
CA GLY A 44 -14.82 21.94 4.44
C GLY A 44 -15.23 20.49 4.80
N PRO A 45 -15.97 19.83 3.89
CA PRO A 45 -16.26 18.40 3.98
C PRO A 45 -15.00 17.55 4.19
N SER A 46 -15.13 16.49 4.98
CA SER A 46 -14.03 15.60 5.34
C SER A 46 -14.25 14.20 4.79
N LEU A 47 -13.23 13.64 4.15
CA LEU A 47 -13.14 12.27 3.70
C LEU A 47 -12.24 11.49 4.65
N PHE A 48 -12.72 10.36 5.16
CA PHE A 48 -11.96 9.46 6.01
C PHE A 48 -11.73 8.12 5.32
N ALA A 49 -10.48 7.67 5.35
CA ALA A 49 -10.07 6.36 4.90
C ALA A 49 -9.18 5.69 5.96
N ARG A 50 -9.67 4.60 6.54
CA ARG A 50 -8.89 3.76 7.47
C ARG A 50 -7.98 2.85 6.67
N CYS A 51 -6.69 2.90 6.95
CA CYS A 51 -5.72 2.05 6.26
C CYS A 51 -4.75 1.44 7.27
N HIS A 52 -4.16 0.30 6.89
CA HIS A 52 -3.10 -0.32 7.69
C HIS A 52 -1.90 0.63 7.85
N TYR A 53 -1.24 0.60 9.01
CA TYR A 53 -0.09 1.45 9.32
C TYR A 53 1.04 1.35 8.27
N ASP A 54 1.21 0.17 7.68
CA ASP A 54 2.29 -0.13 6.72
C ASP A 54 2.03 0.34 5.29
N ASN A 55 0.83 0.86 5.00
CA ASN A 55 0.53 1.46 3.71
C ASN A 55 1.21 2.83 3.62
N ASP A 56 2.22 3.01 2.76
CA ASP A 56 2.82 4.33 2.54
C ASP A 56 1.82 5.24 1.79
N VAL A 57 1.22 6.21 2.48
CA VAL A 57 0.20 7.08 1.87
C VAL A 57 0.89 8.25 1.15
N THR A 58 0.82 8.21 -0.17
CA THR A 58 1.47 9.16 -1.08
C THR A 58 0.46 10.12 -1.73
N PRO A 59 0.90 11.25 -2.32
CA PRO A 59 0.12 12.10 -3.25
C PRO A 59 -0.81 11.34 -4.19
N ALA A 60 -0.31 10.26 -4.78
CA ALA A 60 -1.07 9.44 -5.71
C ALA A 60 -2.19 8.64 -5.05
N ILE A 61 -1.98 8.09 -3.84
CA ILE A 61 -3.00 7.34 -3.10
C ILE A 61 -4.16 8.24 -2.72
N VAL A 62 -3.87 9.42 -2.17
CA VAL A 62 -4.93 10.32 -1.77
C VAL A 62 -5.68 10.87 -2.97
N ARG A 63 -5.01 11.14 -4.09
CA ARG A 63 -5.71 11.46 -5.34
C ARG A 63 -6.71 10.36 -5.70
N ARG A 64 -6.29 9.09 -5.61
CA ARG A 64 -7.17 7.95 -5.89
C ARG A 64 -8.33 7.83 -4.89
N LEU A 65 -8.07 8.08 -3.61
CA LEU A 65 -9.13 8.14 -2.59
C LEU A 65 -10.15 9.24 -2.90
N LEU A 66 -9.70 10.41 -3.35
CA LEU A 66 -10.57 11.51 -3.80
C LEU A 66 -11.39 11.11 -5.03
N ASP A 67 -10.74 10.55 -6.06
CA ASP A 67 -11.41 10.11 -7.29
C ASP A 67 -12.52 9.09 -6.96
N VAL A 68 -12.22 8.10 -6.09
CA VAL A 68 -13.19 7.09 -5.64
C VAL A 68 -14.30 7.71 -4.76
N ALA A 69 -13.99 8.70 -3.94
CA ALA A 69 -14.99 9.41 -3.15
C ALA A 69 -15.96 10.20 -4.06
N PHE A 70 -15.46 10.84 -5.12
CA PHE A 70 -16.31 11.52 -6.11
C PHE A 70 -17.19 10.55 -6.87
N GLU A 71 -16.65 9.40 -7.29
CA GLU A 71 -17.45 8.31 -7.90
C GLU A 71 -18.58 7.84 -6.99
N ASN A 72 -18.34 7.83 -5.67
CA ASN A 72 -19.31 7.44 -4.66
C ASN A 72 -20.22 8.59 -4.18
N GLY A 73 -20.18 9.75 -4.85
CA GLY A 73 -21.09 10.86 -4.59
C GLY A 73 -20.70 11.78 -3.44
N TRP A 74 -19.45 11.73 -2.96
CA TRP A 74 -18.98 12.69 -1.96
C TRP A 74 -18.94 14.10 -2.56
N PRO A 75 -19.69 15.07 -2.00
CA PRO A 75 -19.68 16.44 -2.50
C PRO A 75 -18.53 17.22 -1.85
N PRO A 76 -17.50 17.62 -2.60
CA PRO A 76 -16.40 18.39 -2.03
C PRO A 76 -16.74 19.86 -1.76
N ILE A 77 -17.93 20.30 -2.13
CA ILE A 77 -18.51 21.60 -1.79
C ILE A 77 -19.88 21.32 -1.17
N SER A 78 -20.03 21.64 0.10
CA SER A 78 -21.29 21.52 0.85
C SER A 78 -21.39 22.70 1.82
N ASP A 79 -22.59 23.24 1.96
CA ASP A 79 -22.89 24.32 2.92
C ASP A 79 -22.78 23.83 4.38
N GLU A 80 -22.86 22.51 4.59
CA GLU A 80 -22.65 21.86 5.87
C GLU A 80 -21.43 20.92 5.78
N PRO A 81 -20.43 21.03 6.68
CA PRO A 81 -19.32 20.08 6.74
C PRO A 81 -19.87 18.68 7.02
N GLN A 82 -19.61 17.74 6.10
CA GLN A 82 -20.02 16.35 6.25
C GLN A 82 -18.80 15.43 6.26
N ASP A 83 -18.87 14.43 7.14
CA ASP A 83 -17.91 13.35 7.20
C ASP A 83 -18.35 12.23 6.27
N PHE A 84 -17.46 11.86 5.34
CA PHE A 84 -17.68 10.80 4.37
C PHE A 84 -16.66 9.69 4.57
N GLY A 85 -17.15 8.48 4.82
CA GLY A 85 -16.32 7.29 4.97
C GLY A 85 -16.38 6.43 3.71
N LEU A 86 -15.22 6.06 3.18
CA LEU A 86 -15.16 4.97 2.20
C LEU A 86 -15.28 3.61 2.91
N THR A 87 -15.92 2.66 2.25
CA THR A 87 -15.94 1.25 2.69
C THR A 87 -14.55 0.64 2.62
N ASP A 88 -14.24 -0.32 3.50
CA ASP A 88 -12.94 -1.02 3.52
C ASP A 88 -12.56 -1.64 2.18
N GLU A 89 -13.51 -2.17 1.42
CA GLU A 89 -13.30 -2.73 0.08
C GLU A 89 -12.77 -1.67 -0.90
N ARG A 90 -13.45 -0.51 -0.99
CA ARG A 90 -13.04 0.61 -1.84
C ARG A 90 -11.72 1.24 -1.40
N ILE A 91 -11.45 1.27 -0.09
CA ILE A 91 -10.15 1.68 0.41
C ILE A 91 -9.09 0.69 -0.06
N TYR A 92 -9.30 -0.62 0.16
CA TYR A 92 -8.39 -1.66 -0.28
C TYR A 92 -8.08 -1.56 -1.79
N ASP A 93 -9.08 -1.30 -2.64
CA ASP A 93 -8.91 -1.03 -4.07
C ASP A 93 -7.96 0.13 -4.35
N CYS A 94 -8.08 1.23 -3.60
CA CYS A 94 -7.21 2.39 -3.73
C CYS A 94 -5.75 2.03 -3.44
N PHE A 95 -5.51 1.16 -2.46
CA PHE A 95 -4.17 0.74 -2.03
C PHE A 95 -3.61 -0.46 -2.81
N HIS A 96 -4.45 -1.22 -3.53
CA HIS A 96 -4.05 -2.45 -4.21
C HIS A 96 -2.91 -2.24 -5.22
N GLY A 97 -2.79 -1.06 -5.84
CA GLY A 97 -1.72 -0.76 -6.80
C GLY A 97 -0.45 -0.15 -6.21
N PHE A 98 -0.34 -0.04 -4.88
CA PHE A 98 0.73 0.72 -4.22
C PHE A 98 1.70 -0.16 -3.41
N PRO A 99 2.98 0.25 -3.33
CA PRO A 99 3.97 -0.47 -2.54
C PRO A 99 3.64 -0.39 -1.04
N ARG A 100 3.45 -1.57 -0.45
CA ARG A 100 3.42 -1.82 0.99
C ARG A 100 4.85 -2.00 1.48
N LEU A 101 5.15 -1.59 2.71
CA LEU A 101 6.47 -1.74 3.30
C LEU A 101 6.47 -2.89 4.30
N LEU A 102 7.57 -3.65 4.36
CA LEU A 102 7.74 -4.80 5.23
C LEU A 102 9.18 -4.81 5.75
N ASP A 103 9.36 -4.94 7.07
CA ASP A 103 10.67 -5.16 7.67
C ASP A 103 10.85 -6.67 7.97
N HIS A 104 11.78 -7.32 7.29
CA HIS A 104 12.04 -8.76 7.44
C HIS A 104 13.53 -9.08 7.42
N ARG A 105 13.99 -9.95 8.32
CA ARG A 105 15.41 -10.33 8.50
C ARG A 105 16.39 -9.13 8.47
N GLY A 106 16.04 -8.06 9.17
CA GLY A 106 16.86 -6.83 9.26
C GLY A 106 16.95 -6.01 7.95
N ASN A 107 16.07 -6.29 6.98
CA ASN A 107 15.99 -5.60 5.71
C ASN A 107 14.58 -5.03 5.51
N ARG A 108 14.51 -3.84 4.91
CA ARG A 108 13.24 -3.23 4.55
C ARG A 108 12.91 -3.52 3.08
N PHE A 109 11.76 -4.11 2.86
CA PHE A 109 11.21 -4.47 1.56
C PHE A 109 10.00 -3.60 1.25
N SER A 110 9.79 -3.37 -0.05
CA SER A 110 8.56 -2.82 -0.59
C SER A 110 7.93 -3.86 -1.50
N TRP A 111 6.63 -4.12 -1.35
CA TRP A 111 5.93 -5.13 -2.11
C TRP A 111 4.59 -4.63 -2.60
N TYR A 112 4.14 -5.08 -3.77
CA TYR A 112 2.81 -4.74 -4.26
C TYR A 112 2.23 -5.90 -5.08
N PRO A 113 0.91 -6.14 -4.98
CA PRO A 113 0.22 -7.01 -5.91
C PRO A 113 0.10 -6.30 -7.26
N ASP A 114 0.60 -6.94 -8.32
CA ASP A 114 0.47 -6.46 -9.70
C ASP A 114 -0.46 -7.41 -10.47
N THR A 115 -1.47 -6.83 -11.11
CA THR A 115 -2.53 -7.56 -11.82
C THR A 115 -2.21 -7.82 -13.30
N LYS A 116 -1.09 -7.30 -13.82
CA LYS A 116 -0.71 -7.49 -15.23
C LYS A 116 -0.19 -8.91 -15.48
N GLY A 117 -1.02 -9.74 -16.12
CA GLY A 117 -0.60 -11.06 -16.63
C GLY A 117 -0.72 -12.22 -15.63
N GLY A 118 -1.56 -12.08 -14.61
CA GLY A 118 -1.62 -12.97 -13.45
C GLY A 118 -1.15 -12.21 -12.20
N LEU A 119 -1.73 -12.53 -11.04
CA LEU A 119 -1.38 -11.85 -9.81
C LEU A 119 0.05 -12.23 -9.42
N HIS A 120 0.94 -11.25 -9.36
CA HIS A 120 2.33 -11.46 -8.97
C HIS A 120 2.75 -10.47 -7.88
N LEU A 121 3.59 -10.96 -6.97
CA LEU A 121 4.18 -10.18 -5.89
C LEU A 121 5.55 -9.68 -6.34
N LYS A 122 5.65 -8.38 -6.55
CA LYS A 122 6.93 -7.73 -6.80
C LYS A 122 7.49 -7.15 -5.52
N ILE A 123 8.63 -7.66 -5.08
CA ILE A 123 9.25 -7.27 -3.83
C ILE A 123 10.61 -6.62 -4.11
N LYS A 124 10.91 -5.48 -3.49
CA LYS A 124 12.17 -4.73 -3.68
C LYS A 124 12.76 -4.32 -2.34
N ASN A 125 14.07 -4.51 -2.17
CA ASN A 125 14.77 -3.95 -1.00
C ASN A 125 14.86 -2.41 -1.13
N THR A 126 14.43 -1.66 -0.12
CA THR A 126 14.39 -0.19 -0.18
C THR A 126 15.78 0.45 -0.11
N GLY A 127 16.76 -0.22 0.51
CA GLY A 127 18.16 0.21 0.49
C GLY A 127 18.85 -0.04 -0.85
N HIS A 128 18.37 -1.04 -1.61
CA HIS A 128 18.94 -1.46 -2.89
C HIS A 128 17.85 -1.79 -3.93
N PRO A 129 17.15 -0.79 -4.49
CA PRO A 129 15.94 -1.00 -5.33
C PRO A 129 16.18 -1.69 -6.68
N LYS A 130 17.44 -2.00 -7.01
CA LYS A 130 17.86 -2.72 -8.24
C LYS A 130 17.91 -4.24 -8.05
N GLY A 131 17.67 -4.77 -6.85
CA GLY A 131 17.37 -6.18 -6.59
C GLY A 131 15.87 -6.35 -6.39
N GLN A 132 15.22 -7.13 -7.26
CA GLN A 132 13.76 -7.32 -7.24
C GLN A 132 13.47 -8.81 -7.21
N LEU A 133 12.56 -9.23 -6.34
CA LEU A 133 11.96 -10.56 -6.38
C LEU A 133 10.65 -10.44 -7.14
N LEU A 134 10.47 -11.32 -8.13
CA LEU A 134 9.22 -11.55 -8.83
C LEU A 134 8.73 -12.93 -8.45
N ALA A 135 7.62 -13.00 -7.72
CA ALA A 135 6.93 -14.24 -7.39
C ALA A 135 5.59 -14.25 -8.13
N THR A 136 5.42 -15.20 -9.05
CA THR A 136 4.25 -15.29 -9.92
C THR A 136 3.60 -16.66 -9.75
N ASN A 137 2.28 -16.68 -9.55
CA ASN A 137 1.50 -17.91 -9.54
C ASN A 137 0.15 -17.63 -10.23
N CYS A 138 -0.22 -18.45 -11.23
CA CYS A 138 -1.45 -18.25 -11.99
C CYS A 138 -2.73 -18.42 -11.15
N THR A 139 -2.67 -19.17 -10.04
CA THR A 139 -3.81 -19.39 -9.14
C THR A 139 -3.87 -18.40 -7.98
N LEU A 140 -2.93 -17.44 -7.92
CA LEU A 140 -2.88 -16.48 -6.83
C LEU A 140 -4.10 -15.55 -6.91
N GLN A 141 -4.88 -15.52 -5.84
CA GLN A 141 -6.06 -14.67 -5.72
C GLN A 141 -5.74 -13.41 -4.93
N ARG A 142 -6.63 -12.42 -5.05
CA ARG A 142 -6.44 -11.11 -4.45
C ARG A 142 -6.34 -11.18 -2.93
N GLU A 143 -7.12 -12.08 -2.36
CA GLU A 143 -7.25 -12.37 -0.94
C GLU A 143 -5.97 -12.99 -0.38
N ASP A 144 -5.21 -13.72 -1.22
CA ASP A 144 -3.93 -14.30 -0.83
C ASP A 144 -2.80 -13.24 -0.71
N CYS A 145 -2.98 -12.02 -1.25
CA CYS A 145 -1.97 -10.95 -1.20
C CYS A 145 -1.87 -10.29 0.16
N THR A 146 -1.39 -11.07 1.13
CA THR A 146 -1.15 -10.68 2.52
C THR A 146 0.35 -10.49 2.78
N GLU A 147 0.66 -9.96 3.97
CA GLU A 147 2.04 -9.80 4.42
C GLU A 147 2.71 -11.15 4.67
N GLU A 148 1.97 -12.10 5.22
CA GLU A 148 2.45 -13.46 5.50
C GLU A 148 2.89 -14.17 4.22
N LEU A 149 2.12 -14.02 3.13
CA LEU A 149 2.51 -14.54 1.84
C LEU A 149 3.78 -13.84 1.30
N ALA A 150 3.87 -12.52 1.43
CA ALA A 150 5.05 -11.78 1.02
C ALA A 150 6.31 -12.22 1.79
N ILE A 151 6.19 -12.43 3.11
CA ILE A 151 7.26 -12.97 3.97
C ILE A 151 7.67 -14.36 3.50
N ALA A 152 6.70 -15.26 3.29
CA ALA A 152 6.98 -16.64 2.90
C ALA A 152 7.67 -16.72 1.52
N PHE A 153 7.29 -15.87 0.57
CA PHE A 153 8.00 -15.74 -0.71
C PHE A 153 9.42 -15.19 -0.56
N ILE A 154 9.65 -14.23 0.35
CA ILE A 154 11.00 -13.73 0.64
C ILE A 154 11.86 -14.84 1.22
N ASP A 155 11.35 -15.59 2.20
CA ASP A 155 12.07 -16.70 2.82
C ASP A 155 12.43 -17.77 1.80
N ALA A 156 11.47 -18.24 1.00
CA ALA A 156 11.71 -19.21 -0.06
C ALA A 156 12.76 -18.72 -1.07
N ALA A 157 12.70 -17.45 -1.49
CA ALA A 157 13.69 -16.89 -2.41
C ALA A 157 15.10 -16.81 -1.79
N ILE A 158 15.21 -16.43 -0.52
CA ILE A 158 16.49 -16.38 0.21
C ILE A 158 17.09 -17.79 0.32
N ASP A 159 16.27 -18.79 0.66
CA ASP A 159 16.70 -20.18 0.80
C ASP A 159 17.17 -20.76 -0.54
N LEU A 160 16.61 -20.30 -1.66
CA LEU A 160 17.06 -20.59 -3.03
C LEU A 160 18.24 -19.74 -3.50
N GLY A 161 18.79 -18.89 -2.64
CA GLY A 161 20.02 -18.15 -2.89
C GLY A 161 19.85 -16.72 -3.41
N TRP A 162 18.67 -16.10 -3.27
CA TRP A 162 18.47 -14.70 -3.62
C TRP A 162 19.32 -13.76 -2.76
N LYS A 163 20.16 -12.94 -3.41
CA LYS A 163 21.10 -12.01 -2.77
C LYS A 163 20.55 -10.58 -2.72
N HIS A 164 19.44 -10.38 -2.00
CA HIS A 164 18.70 -9.11 -1.92
C HIS A 164 19.50 -7.87 -1.49
N GLY A 165 20.66 -8.03 -0.84
CA GLY A 165 21.53 -6.93 -0.40
C GLY A 165 22.57 -6.45 -1.43
N ARG A 166 22.64 -7.04 -2.63
CA ARG A 166 23.66 -6.69 -3.63
C ARG A 166 23.19 -5.58 -4.57
N ALA A 167 23.99 -4.52 -4.68
CA ALA A 167 23.75 -3.41 -5.60
C ALA A 167 24.13 -3.78 -7.05
N ARG A 168 23.26 -4.50 -7.78
CA ARG A 168 23.10 -4.54 -9.26
C ARG A 168 22.33 -5.81 -9.68
N ARG A 169 21.28 -5.62 -10.49
CA ARG A 169 20.67 -6.56 -11.48
C ARG A 169 20.12 -7.93 -11.02
N ASP A 170 20.02 -8.25 -9.75
CA ASP A 170 19.37 -9.50 -9.35
C ASP A 170 17.84 -9.34 -9.36
N CYS A 171 17.25 -9.46 -10.56
CA CYS A 171 15.86 -9.86 -10.68
C CYS A 171 15.81 -11.37 -10.39
N PHE A 172 15.32 -11.74 -9.22
CA PHE A 172 15.14 -13.13 -8.84
C PHE A 172 13.71 -13.54 -9.17
N TRP A 173 13.56 -14.59 -9.97
CA TRP A 173 12.26 -15.15 -10.30
C TRP A 173 12.02 -16.35 -9.39
N LEU A 174 11.00 -16.27 -8.53
CA LEU A 174 10.54 -17.43 -7.77
C LEU A 174 9.65 -18.26 -8.69
N GLU A 175 10.05 -19.51 -8.92
CA GLU A 175 9.33 -20.39 -9.83
C GLU A 175 7.91 -20.68 -9.34
N GLU A 176 6.98 -20.80 -10.28
CA GLU A 176 5.54 -20.96 -10.00
C GLU A 176 5.25 -22.17 -9.10
N HIS A 177 5.99 -23.27 -9.26
CA HIS A 177 5.83 -24.45 -8.43
C HIS A 177 6.21 -24.18 -6.97
N ILE A 178 7.24 -23.37 -6.71
CA ILE A 178 7.61 -22.94 -5.36
C ILE A 178 6.55 -22.00 -4.78
N CYS A 179 6.07 -21.05 -5.60
CA CYS A 179 4.98 -20.17 -5.17
C CYS A 179 3.71 -20.96 -4.81
N SER A 180 3.41 -22.04 -5.53
CA SER A 180 2.27 -22.92 -5.23
C SER A 180 2.46 -23.67 -3.92
N LEU A 181 3.64 -24.25 -3.68
CA LEU A 181 3.96 -24.94 -2.42
C LEU A 181 3.84 -24.01 -1.21
N VAL A 182 4.34 -22.78 -1.32
CA VAL A 182 4.22 -21.77 -0.27
C VAL A 182 2.75 -21.42 -0.01
N LEU A 183 1.97 -21.20 -1.06
CA LEU A 183 0.56 -20.85 -0.96
C LEU A 183 -0.27 -21.97 -0.31
N ASP A 184 -0.05 -23.21 -0.73
CA ASP A 184 -0.73 -24.39 -0.16
C ASP A 184 -0.37 -24.57 1.31
N THR A 185 0.89 -24.36 1.66
CA THR A 185 1.34 -24.43 3.06
C THR A 185 0.60 -23.40 3.90
N LEU A 186 0.55 -22.14 3.47
CA LEU A 186 -0.15 -21.08 4.21
C LEU A 186 -1.64 -21.36 4.40
N ARG A 187 -2.31 -21.82 3.33
CA ARG A 187 -3.74 -22.21 3.37
C ARG A 187 -4.01 -23.41 4.27
N SER A 188 -3.02 -24.28 4.48
CA SER A 188 -3.16 -25.44 5.37
C SER A 188 -2.92 -25.12 6.86
N THR A 189 -2.29 -23.97 7.15
CA THR A 189 -1.92 -23.56 8.51
C THR A 189 -2.78 -22.45 9.09
N GLY A 190 -3.62 -21.79 8.29
CA GLY A 190 -4.60 -20.77 8.70
C GLY A 190 -6.00 -21.34 8.82
#